data_AF-I3T9I4-F1
#
_entry.id   AF-I3T9I4-F1
#
_cell.length_a   1.000
_cell.length_b   1.000
_cell.length_c   1.000
_cell.angle_alpha   90.00
_cell.angle_beta   90.00
_cell.angle_gamma   90.00
#
_symmetry.space_group_name_H-M   'P 1'
#
loop_
_entity.id
_entity.type
_entity.pdbx_description
1 polymer ?
#
loop_
_entity_poly.entity_id
_entity_poly.type
_entity_poly.pdbx_seq_one_letter_code
_entity_poly.pdbx_strand_id
1 'polypeptide(L)'
;MLKTILGCCKVYISESRNKSALESIEKAAKFFPLAPIINKFEDVAYNRVGYTLVSELDSVSSGKSSCDLTNAVLAMVKAAFDNVDFEVHSGTHPRLGVVDHICFHPLVDASLDQAARTARCLASDMGSSLEVPTFLYGAAHEEGMKLDSVRSAFGYFKPNSSENQWIGMQRSDTLPLKPYSGPSQVIPTKGVVVIGATRWVDNYNVPLLSSDISAVRRIAKRISGRGGGLASVQAMALTHGEVSLK
;
A
#
# COMPACT_ATOMS: atom_id res chain seq x y z
N MET A 1 -26.86 11.58 -20.26
CA MET A 1 -26.52 10.56 -19.26
C MET A 1 -25.64 11.22 -18.21
N LEU A 2 -25.98 11.11 -16.92
CA LEU A 2 -25.05 11.45 -15.84
C LEU A 2 -23.87 10.48 -15.93
N LYS A 3 -22.64 10.99 -16.04
CA LYS A 3 -21.44 10.16 -16.04
C LYS A 3 -21.23 9.59 -14.63
N THR A 4 -21.03 8.29 -14.54
CA THR A 4 -20.75 7.61 -13.27
C THR A 4 -19.24 7.67 -13.04
N ILE A 5 -18.83 8.52 -12.11
CA ILE A 5 -17.41 8.75 -11.78
C ILE A 5 -17.07 7.90 -10.56
N LEU A 6 -16.54 6.70 -10.78
CA LEU A 6 -16.16 5.79 -9.70
C LEU A 6 -14.64 5.74 -9.51
N GLY A 7 -14.23 5.52 -8.27
CA GLY A 7 -12.84 5.30 -7.90
C GLY A 7 -12.72 4.03 -7.08
N CYS A 8 -11.60 3.34 -7.26
CA CYS A 8 -11.18 2.25 -6.40
C CYS A 8 -10.00 2.73 -5.56
N CYS A 9 -9.97 2.36 -4.29
CA CYS A 9 -8.80 2.50 -3.43
C CYS A 9 -8.36 1.13 -2.93
N LYS A 10 -7.10 0.79 -3.18
CA LYS A 10 -6.45 -0.39 -2.60
C LYS A 10 -5.59 0.05 -1.41
N VAL A 11 -5.86 -0.49 -0.23
CA VAL A 11 -5.14 -0.19 1.02
C VAL A 11 -4.42 -1.44 1.47
N TYR A 12 -3.10 -1.36 1.64
CA TYR A 12 -2.28 -2.47 2.10
C TYR A 12 -1.74 -2.20 3.50
N ILE A 13 -2.06 -3.08 4.44
CA ILE A 13 -1.70 -2.97 5.85
C ILE A 13 -0.80 -4.14 6.22
N SER A 14 0.28 -3.85 6.93
CA SER A 14 1.26 -4.79 7.46
C SER A 14 0.71 -5.45 8.73
N GLU A 15 -0.38 -6.20 8.59
CA GLU A 15 -0.98 -7.02 9.64
C GLU A 15 -1.92 -8.04 8.99
N SER A 16 -1.94 -9.27 9.49
CA SER A 16 -2.92 -10.29 9.11
C SER A 16 -3.13 -11.37 10.18
N ARG A 17 -2.45 -11.27 11.33
CA ARG A 17 -2.42 -12.26 12.41
C ARG A 17 -3.22 -11.77 13.62
N ASN A 18 -3.20 -10.47 13.90
CA ASN A 18 -3.99 -9.85 14.96
C ASN A 18 -5.44 -9.60 14.51
N LYS A 19 -6.32 -10.56 14.78
CA LYS A 19 -7.75 -10.48 14.43
C LYS A 19 -8.45 -9.26 15.01
N SER A 20 -8.16 -8.89 16.27
CA SER A 20 -8.79 -7.72 16.90
C SER A 20 -8.41 -6.42 16.19
N ALA A 21 -7.16 -6.28 15.74
CA ALA A 21 -6.73 -5.12 14.96
C ALA A 21 -7.46 -5.07 13.60
N LEU A 22 -7.55 -6.21 12.90
CA LEU A 22 -8.27 -6.30 11.62
C LEU A 22 -9.75 -5.94 11.77
N GLU A 23 -10.42 -6.47 12.79
CA GLU A 23 -11.82 -6.15 13.09
C GLU A 23 -12.03 -4.65 13.37
N SER A 24 -11.12 -4.03 14.13
CA SER A 24 -11.15 -2.57 14.36
C SER A 24 -11.01 -1.77 13.07
N ILE A 25 -10.09 -2.17 12.18
CA ILE A 25 -9.88 -1.54 10.87
C ILE A 25 -11.12 -1.67 9.99
N GLU A 26 -11.67 -2.89 9.86
CA GLU A 26 -12.87 -3.14 9.06
C GLU A 26 -14.10 -2.41 9.62
N LYS A 27 -14.23 -2.33 10.95
CA LYS A 27 -15.29 -1.58 11.61
C LYS A 27 -15.20 -0.08 11.33
N ALA A 28 -14.00 0.48 11.24
CA ALA A 28 -13.81 1.89 10.89
C ALA A 28 -14.36 2.22 9.50
N ALA A 29 -14.19 1.31 8.52
CA ALA A 29 -14.75 1.49 7.18
C ALA A 29 -16.28 1.46 7.15
N LYS A 30 -16.92 0.68 8.04
CA LYS A 30 -18.39 0.52 8.09
C LYS A 30 -19.15 1.80 8.42
N PHE A 31 -18.49 2.81 8.99
CA PHE A 31 -19.09 4.14 9.20
C PHE A 31 -19.31 4.92 7.90
N PHE A 32 -18.78 4.43 6.77
CA PHE A 32 -18.84 5.06 5.46
C PHE A 32 -19.53 4.13 4.46
N PRO A 33 -20.88 4.01 4.50
CA PRO A 33 -21.61 3.06 3.65
C PRO A 33 -21.49 3.33 2.15
N LEU A 34 -21.11 4.56 1.76
CA LEU A 34 -20.86 4.95 0.37
C LEU A 34 -19.47 4.57 -0.14
N ALA A 35 -18.59 4.05 0.73
CA ALA A 35 -17.28 3.53 0.37
C ALA A 35 -17.07 2.10 0.90
N PRO A 36 -17.88 1.12 0.46
CA PRO A 36 -17.79 -0.25 0.96
C PRO A 36 -16.45 -0.91 0.63
N ILE A 37 -16.00 -1.78 1.53
CA ILE A 37 -14.96 -2.78 1.22
C ILE A 37 -15.59 -3.84 0.33
N ILE A 38 -15.12 -3.95 -0.91
CA ILE A 38 -15.61 -4.93 -1.89
C ILE A 38 -14.72 -6.17 -2.00
N ASN A 39 -13.49 -6.10 -1.49
CA ASN A 39 -12.57 -7.23 -1.47
C ASN A 39 -11.59 -7.11 -0.30
N LYS A 40 -11.25 -8.26 0.29
CA LYS A 40 -10.23 -8.45 1.31
C LYS A 40 -9.34 -9.61 0.89
N PHE A 41 -8.04 -9.35 0.79
CA PHE A 41 -7.02 -10.38 0.55
C PHE A 41 -6.09 -10.43 1.77
N GLU A 42 -6.14 -11.52 2.52
CA GLU A 42 -5.38 -11.71 3.75
C GLU A 42 -4.31 -12.79 3.53
N ASP A 43 -3.05 -12.52 3.90
CA ASP A 43 -1.96 -13.48 3.79
C ASP A 43 -1.14 -13.54 5.09
N VAL A 44 -1.31 -14.64 5.83
CA VAL A 44 -0.71 -14.89 7.15
C VAL A 44 0.82 -15.02 7.09
N ALA A 45 1.36 -15.62 6.03
CA ALA A 45 2.80 -15.81 5.88
C ALA A 45 3.48 -14.46 5.61
N TYR A 46 2.90 -13.68 4.70
CA TYR A 46 3.34 -12.32 4.41
C TYR A 46 3.09 -11.34 5.55
N ASN A 47 2.21 -11.67 6.49
CA ASN A 47 1.72 -10.79 7.55
C ASN A 47 1.19 -9.46 7.00
N ARG A 48 0.29 -9.57 6.01
CA ARG A 48 -0.22 -8.43 5.24
C ARG A 48 -1.66 -8.67 4.79
N VAL A 49 -2.47 -7.63 4.86
CA VAL A 49 -3.83 -7.60 4.33
C VAL A 49 -3.97 -6.49 3.28
N GLY A 50 -4.68 -6.78 2.20
CA GLY A 50 -5.09 -5.82 1.18
C GLY A 50 -6.61 -5.65 1.19
N TYR A 51 -7.08 -4.42 1.38
CA TYR A 51 -8.48 -4.06 1.24
C TYR A 51 -8.70 -3.32 -0.08
N THR A 52 -9.84 -3.57 -0.72
CA THR A 52 -10.29 -2.80 -1.89
C THR A 52 -11.60 -2.13 -1.56
N LEU A 53 -11.62 -0.81 -1.63
CA LEU A 53 -12.80 0.02 -1.44
C LEU A 53 -13.19 0.66 -2.76
N VAL A 54 -14.49 0.86 -2.99
CA VAL A 54 -15.01 1.57 -4.16
C VAL A 54 -16.01 2.62 -3.72
N SER A 55 -15.97 3.80 -4.34
CA SER A 55 -16.92 4.87 -4.10
C SER A 55 -16.99 5.81 -5.31
N GLU A 56 -17.92 6.75 -5.30
CA GLU A 56 -17.89 7.87 -6.24
C GLU A 56 -16.70 8.78 -5.94
N LEU A 57 -16.02 9.26 -6.98
CA LEU A 57 -15.04 10.32 -6.86
C LEU A 57 -15.71 11.67 -7.08
N ASP A 58 -15.32 12.65 -6.28
CA ASP A 58 -15.87 13.99 -6.40
C ASP A 58 -15.70 14.55 -7.83
N SER A 59 -16.81 15.09 -8.35
CA SER A 59 -16.77 15.92 -9.53
C SER A 59 -16.08 17.24 -9.18
N VAL A 60 -15.30 17.81 -10.11
CA VAL A 60 -14.48 19.01 -9.91
C VAL A 60 -15.29 20.22 -9.38
N SER A 61 -16.61 20.19 -9.53
CA SER A 61 -17.53 21.26 -9.17
C SER A 61 -18.01 21.25 -7.71
N SER A 62 -17.77 20.20 -6.91
CA SER A 62 -18.39 20.08 -5.58
C SER A 62 -17.68 20.91 -4.48
N GLY A 63 -16.47 21.41 -4.72
CA GLY A 63 -15.71 22.20 -3.73
C GLY A 63 -15.41 21.49 -2.41
N LYS A 64 -15.77 20.21 -2.28
CA LYS A 64 -15.48 19.37 -1.12
C LYS A 64 -14.03 18.91 -1.19
N SER A 65 -13.32 19.07 -0.07
CA SER A 65 -11.91 18.66 0.04
C SER A 65 -11.73 17.15 0.21
N SER A 66 -12.76 16.43 0.67
CA SER A 66 -12.72 14.98 0.90
C SER A 66 -14.01 14.29 0.45
N CYS A 67 -13.86 13.11 -0.18
CA CYS A 67 -14.96 12.23 -0.53
C CYS A 67 -15.10 11.07 0.46
N ASP A 68 -16.19 10.30 0.39
CA ASP A 68 -16.42 9.16 1.28
C ASP A 68 -15.29 8.13 1.22
N LEU A 69 -14.68 7.95 0.03
CA LEU A 69 -13.53 7.06 -0.14
C LEU A 69 -12.33 7.49 0.71
N THR A 70 -11.99 8.79 0.70
CA THR A 70 -10.85 9.30 1.50
C THR A 70 -11.15 9.24 2.99
N ASN A 71 -12.39 9.55 3.40
CA ASN A 71 -12.77 9.52 4.80
C ASN A 71 -12.75 8.09 5.36
N ALA A 72 -13.26 7.12 4.59
CA ALA A 72 -13.22 5.71 4.93
C ALA A 72 -11.78 5.19 5.07
N VAL A 73 -10.92 5.49 4.08
CA VAL A 73 -9.52 5.08 4.11
C VAL A 73 -8.78 5.74 5.28
N LEU A 74 -8.97 7.03 5.52
CA LEU A 74 -8.36 7.74 6.65
C LEU A 74 -8.76 7.11 8.00
N ALA A 75 -10.04 6.75 8.16
CA ALA A 75 -10.54 6.08 9.37
C ALA A 75 -9.92 4.68 9.55
N MET A 76 -9.82 3.91 8.47
CA MET A 76 -9.13 2.61 8.48
C MET A 76 -7.66 2.74 8.87
N VAL A 77 -6.96 3.74 8.31
CA VAL A 77 -5.54 3.98 8.60
C VAL A 77 -5.35 4.40 10.06
N LYS A 78 -6.20 5.30 10.58
CA LYS A 78 -6.19 5.67 11.99
C LYS A 78 -6.36 4.43 12.88
N ALA A 79 -7.36 3.60 12.60
CA ALA A 79 -7.57 2.35 13.33
C ALA A 79 -6.36 1.40 13.25
N ALA A 80 -5.68 1.34 12.10
CA ALA A 80 -4.47 0.54 11.95
C ALA A 80 -3.34 1.06 12.84
N PHE A 81 -3.07 2.37 12.84
CA PHE A 81 -2.05 2.96 13.72
C PHE A 81 -2.38 2.83 15.22
N ASP A 82 -3.67 2.83 15.58
CA ASP A 82 -4.09 2.68 16.98
C ASP A 82 -3.94 1.23 17.48
N ASN A 83 -3.86 0.23 16.59
CA ASN A 83 -3.95 -1.20 16.94
C ASN A 83 -2.79 -2.08 16.46
N VAL A 84 -1.88 -1.55 15.65
CA VAL A 84 -0.74 -2.29 15.09
C VAL A 84 0.55 -1.56 15.44
N ASP A 85 1.48 -2.28 16.04
CA ASP A 85 2.83 -1.79 16.32
C ASP A 85 3.81 -2.32 15.27
N PHE A 86 4.29 -1.42 14.41
CA PHE A 86 5.23 -1.75 13.36
C PHE A 86 6.62 -2.14 13.87
N GLU A 87 7.02 -1.73 15.08
CA GLU A 87 8.35 -2.04 15.62
C GLU A 87 8.50 -3.53 15.91
N VAL A 88 7.40 -4.20 16.29
CA VAL A 88 7.34 -5.64 16.54
C VAL A 88 6.81 -6.44 15.35
N HIS A 89 6.41 -5.78 14.26
CA HIS A 89 5.92 -6.47 13.06
C HIS A 89 7.02 -7.31 12.40
N SER A 90 6.66 -8.52 11.98
CA SER A 90 7.50 -9.38 11.16
C SER A 90 6.69 -10.07 10.06
N GLY A 91 7.29 -10.22 8.88
CA GLY A 91 6.69 -10.94 7.75
C GLY A 91 7.69 -11.28 6.65
N THR A 92 7.28 -12.14 5.71
CA THR A 92 8.09 -12.49 4.53
C THR A 92 7.83 -11.58 3.32
N HIS A 93 6.96 -10.58 3.47
CA HIS A 93 6.71 -9.56 2.46
C HIS A 93 7.38 -8.22 2.85
N PRO A 94 8.07 -7.55 1.90
CA PRO A 94 8.55 -6.19 2.07
C PRO A 94 7.48 -5.20 2.57
N ARG A 95 7.87 -4.26 3.43
CA ARG A 95 6.96 -3.25 3.99
C ARG A 95 7.69 -2.01 4.49
N LEU A 96 7.05 -0.85 4.42
CA LEU A 96 7.59 0.45 4.86
C LEU A 96 6.95 1.02 6.14
N GLY A 97 5.78 0.52 6.52
CA GLY A 97 5.05 0.95 7.72
C GLY A 97 3.84 0.07 8.01
N VAL A 98 3.08 0.42 9.05
CA VAL A 98 1.79 -0.22 9.35
C VAL A 98 0.89 -0.18 8.12
N VAL A 99 0.84 0.97 7.45
CA VAL A 99 0.16 1.11 6.15
C VAL A 99 1.23 1.22 5.08
N ASP A 100 1.52 0.08 4.44
CA ASP A 100 2.62 -0.06 3.49
C ASP A 100 2.42 0.83 2.26
N HIS A 101 1.26 0.70 1.62
CA HIS A 101 0.91 1.59 0.53
C HIS A 101 -0.59 1.67 0.27
N ILE A 102 -1.01 2.79 -0.30
CA ILE A 102 -2.37 3.07 -0.75
C ILE A 102 -2.33 3.44 -2.24
N CYS A 103 -3.25 2.91 -3.04
CA CYS A 103 -3.36 3.23 -4.46
C CYS A 103 -4.80 3.55 -4.85
N PHE A 104 -4.98 4.72 -5.47
CA PHE A 104 -6.23 5.08 -6.12
C PHE A 104 -6.19 4.73 -7.60
N HIS A 105 -7.26 4.11 -8.09
CA HIS A 105 -7.46 3.79 -9.48
C HIS A 105 -8.76 4.43 -9.98
N PRO A 106 -8.73 5.17 -11.11
CA PRO A 106 -9.96 5.62 -11.75
C PRO A 106 -10.74 4.42 -12.31
N LEU A 107 -12.05 4.43 -12.12
CA LEU A 107 -12.99 3.46 -12.69
C LEU A 107 -14.06 4.16 -13.52
N VAL A 108 -14.60 3.45 -14.51
CA VAL A 108 -15.69 3.94 -15.38
C VAL A 108 -15.28 5.27 -16.05
N ASP A 109 -15.97 6.37 -15.76
CA ASP A 109 -15.71 7.69 -16.38
C ASP A 109 -14.71 8.55 -15.59
N ALA A 110 -14.15 8.06 -14.49
CA ALA A 110 -13.17 8.82 -13.71
C ALA A 110 -11.85 8.99 -14.47
N SER A 111 -11.24 10.17 -14.32
CA SER A 111 -9.91 10.44 -14.86
C SER A 111 -8.81 10.07 -13.86
N LEU A 112 -7.62 9.76 -14.39
CA LEU A 112 -6.43 9.54 -13.56
C LEU A 112 -6.09 10.77 -12.71
N ASP A 113 -6.36 11.97 -13.22
CA ASP A 113 -6.22 13.24 -12.49
C ASP A 113 -7.18 13.38 -11.30
N GLN A 114 -8.40 12.84 -11.40
CA GLN A 114 -9.31 12.77 -10.25
C GLN A 114 -8.72 11.85 -9.17
N ALA A 115 -8.30 10.64 -9.54
CA ALA A 115 -7.65 9.71 -8.59
C ALA A 115 -6.38 10.31 -7.96
N ALA A 116 -5.56 11.04 -8.75
CA ALA A 116 -4.36 11.72 -8.28
C ALA A 116 -4.65 12.83 -7.27
N ARG A 117 -5.70 13.62 -7.49
CA ARG A 117 -6.15 14.63 -6.53
C ARG A 117 -6.63 14.00 -5.23
N THR A 118 -7.46 12.96 -5.32
CA THR A 118 -7.92 12.19 -4.16
C THR A 118 -6.75 11.63 -3.34
N ALA A 119 -5.73 11.07 -4.01
CA ALA A 119 -4.52 10.58 -3.37
C ALA A 119 -3.73 11.70 -2.65
N ARG A 120 -3.61 12.89 -3.26
CA ARG A 120 -2.96 14.05 -2.64
C ARG A 120 -3.72 14.58 -1.43
N CYS A 121 -5.05 14.69 -1.52
CA CYS A 121 -5.88 15.08 -0.37
C CYS A 121 -5.68 14.12 0.80
N LEU A 122 -5.79 12.80 0.56
CA LEU A 122 -5.55 11.81 1.61
C LEU A 122 -4.15 11.93 2.21
N ALA A 123 -3.12 12.11 1.39
CA ALA A 123 -1.74 12.24 1.88
C ALA A 123 -1.56 13.48 2.77
N SER A 124 -2.14 14.62 2.38
CA SER A 124 -2.16 15.83 3.20
C SER A 124 -2.87 15.62 4.54
N ASP A 125 -4.07 15.04 4.51
CA ASP A 125 -4.88 14.77 5.70
C ASP A 125 -4.18 13.78 6.63
N MET A 126 -3.63 12.69 6.11
CA MET A 126 -2.87 11.71 6.89
C MET A 126 -1.62 12.32 7.51
N GLY A 127 -0.84 13.07 6.73
CA GLY A 127 0.40 13.67 7.23
C GLY A 127 0.16 14.67 8.34
N SER A 128 -0.90 15.47 8.23
CA SER A 128 -1.26 16.49 9.23
C SER A 128 -1.96 15.91 10.45
N SER A 129 -2.99 15.08 10.27
CA SER A 129 -3.84 14.60 11.38
C SER A 129 -3.31 13.37 12.10
N LEU A 130 -2.54 12.51 11.41
CA LEU A 130 -2.00 11.27 11.97
C LEU A 130 -0.48 11.34 12.23
N GLU A 131 0.13 12.49 11.93
CA GLU A 131 1.56 12.79 12.14
C GLU A 131 2.48 11.69 11.58
N VAL A 132 2.21 11.26 10.34
CA VAL A 132 2.99 10.24 9.65
C VAL A 132 3.61 10.79 8.36
N PRO A 133 4.89 10.50 8.06
CA PRO A 133 5.47 10.91 6.79
C PRO A 133 4.76 10.21 5.62
N THR A 134 4.23 11.00 4.69
CA THR A 134 3.56 10.50 3.49
C THR A 134 4.40 10.79 2.24
N PHE A 135 4.44 9.81 1.34
CA PHE A 135 5.20 9.90 0.08
C PHE A 135 4.29 9.61 -1.09
N LEU A 136 4.36 10.46 -2.12
CA LEU A 136 3.55 10.30 -3.32
C LEU A 136 4.25 9.49 -4.40
N TYR A 137 3.47 8.77 -5.21
CA TYR A 137 3.96 8.13 -6.43
C TYR A 137 2.89 8.12 -7.53
N GLY A 138 3.28 7.70 -8.73
CA GLY A 138 2.41 7.64 -9.91
C GLY A 138 1.91 9.03 -10.27
N ALA A 139 0.67 9.12 -10.75
CA ALA A 139 0.06 10.40 -11.15
C ALA A 139 -0.17 11.37 -9.97
N ALA A 140 -0.08 10.89 -8.73
CA ALA A 140 -0.17 11.76 -7.56
C ALA A 140 1.12 12.58 -7.36
N HIS A 141 2.27 12.04 -7.74
CA HIS A 141 3.58 12.71 -7.68
C HIS A 141 3.76 13.63 -8.89
N GLU A 142 4.26 14.85 -8.68
CA GLU A 142 4.40 15.88 -9.71
C GLU A 142 5.22 15.41 -10.92
N GLU A 143 6.38 14.80 -10.67
CA GLU A 143 7.24 14.23 -11.72
C GLU A 143 6.89 12.78 -12.10
N GLY A 144 5.79 12.22 -11.59
CA GLY A 144 5.39 10.85 -11.92
C GLY A 144 6.31 9.75 -11.37
N MET A 145 6.94 9.96 -10.20
CA MET A 145 7.85 8.99 -9.59
C MET A 145 7.18 7.62 -9.44
N LYS A 146 7.87 6.54 -9.85
CA LYS A 146 7.34 5.17 -9.75
C LYS A 146 7.36 4.66 -8.31
N LEU A 147 6.40 3.80 -7.96
CA LEU A 147 6.32 3.15 -6.65
C LEU A 147 7.64 2.43 -6.28
N ASP A 148 8.23 1.74 -7.24
CA ASP A 148 9.50 1.02 -7.08
C ASP A 148 10.66 1.95 -6.73
N SER A 149 10.64 3.18 -7.23
CA SER A 149 11.68 4.18 -6.94
C SER A 149 11.58 4.64 -5.48
N VAL A 150 10.36 4.96 -5.02
CA VAL A 150 10.10 5.28 -3.61
C VAL A 150 10.54 4.11 -2.73
N ARG A 151 10.04 2.91 -3.01
CA ARG A 151 10.40 1.68 -2.28
C ARG A 151 11.90 1.41 -2.25
N SER A 152 12.60 1.60 -3.38
CA SER A 152 14.04 1.39 -3.46
C SER A 152 14.81 2.36 -2.56
N ALA A 153 14.39 3.63 -2.52
CA ALA A 153 15.02 4.65 -1.66
C ALA A 153 14.94 4.28 -0.17
N PHE A 154 13.87 3.60 0.24
CA PHE A 154 13.66 3.11 1.61
C PHE A 154 14.19 1.68 1.88
N GLY A 155 14.96 1.09 0.96
CA GLY A 155 15.51 -0.26 1.19
C GLY A 155 14.49 -1.40 1.14
N TYR A 156 13.26 -1.15 0.65
CA TYR A 156 12.13 -2.09 0.65
C TYR A 156 12.47 -3.51 0.18
N PHE A 157 13.25 -3.63 -0.90
CA PHE A 157 13.52 -4.90 -1.57
C PHE A 157 14.60 -5.76 -0.90
N LYS A 158 15.18 -5.30 0.20
CA LYS A 158 16.21 -6.04 0.94
C LYS A 158 15.65 -6.46 2.31
N PRO A 159 15.60 -7.76 2.62
CA PRO A 159 15.26 -8.21 3.97
C PRO A 159 16.33 -7.71 4.95
N ASN A 160 15.90 -7.45 6.19
CA ASN A 160 16.77 -6.97 7.27
C ASN A 160 17.02 -8.05 8.34
N SER A 161 16.58 -9.29 8.10
CA SER A 161 16.83 -10.47 8.91
C SER A 161 17.47 -11.60 8.08
N SER A 162 18.21 -12.48 8.75
CA SER A 162 18.88 -13.65 8.15
C SER A 162 17.92 -14.65 7.52
N GLU A 163 16.65 -14.66 7.91
CA GLU A 163 15.63 -15.61 7.44
C GLU A 163 14.87 -15.15 6.18
N ASN A 164 15.42 -14.22 5.40
CA ASN A 164 14.70 -13.51 4.33
C ASN A 164 13.39 -12.86 4.83
N GLN A 165 13.40 -12.41 6.09
CA GLN A 165 12.29 -11.73 6.71
C GLN A 165 12.56 -10.24 6.82
N TRP A 166 11.46 -9.54 7.00
CA TRP A 166 11.39 -8.13 7.25
C TRP A 166 10.83 -7.96 8.66
N ILE A 167 11.68 -7.49 9.59
CA ILE A 167 11.36 -7.31 11.02
C ILE A 167 11.48 -5.84 11.43
N GLY A 168 10.47 -5.29 12.10
CA GLY A 168 10.45 -3.93 12.61
C GLY A 168 10.66 -2.83 11.56
N MET A 169 10.88 -1.61 12.05
CA MET A 169 11.34 -0.52 11.21
C MET A 169 12.86 -0.57 11.00
N GLN A 170 13.32 -0.38 9.77
CA GLN A 170 14.74 -0.12 9.53
C GLN A 170 15.06 1.29 10.02
N ARG A 171 15.78 1.39 11.15
CA ARG A 171 16.14 2.68 11.75
C ARG A 171 17.11 3.43 10.82
N SER A 172 16.73 4.66 10.48
CA SER A 172 17.59 5.61 9.80
C SER A 172 17.32 7.00 10.37
N ASP A 173 18.38 7.74 10.69
CA ASP A 173 18.28 9.06 11.31
C ASP A 173 17.77 10.13 10.33
N THR A 174 17.78 9.83 9.04
CA THR A 174 17.33 10.74 7.97
C THR A 174 16.47 10.01 6.96
N LEU A 175 15.36 10.65 6.58
CA LEU A 175 14.54 10.18 5.48
C LEU A 175 15.30 10.35 4.15
N PRO A 176 15.36 9.31 3.30
CA PRO A 176 16.05 9.37 2.01
C PRO A 176 15.34 10.28 0.99
N LEU A 177 14.07 10.60 1.23
CA LEU A 177 13.24 11.48 0.42
C LEU A 177 12.55 12.49 1.33
N LYS A 178 12.26 13.69 0.80
CA LYS A 178 11.41 14.66 1.49
C LYS A 178 9.95 14.19 1.48
N PRO A 179 9.25 14.12 2.63
CA PRO A 179 7.82 13.83 2.67
C PRO A 179 7.02 14.84 1.86
N TYR A 180 5.93 14.38 1.25
CA TYR A 180 4.92 15.27 0.67
C TYR A 180 4.17 16.02 1.78
N SER A 181 3.74 15.30 2.81
CA SER A 181 3.10 15.84 4.03
C SER A 181 3.51 15.02 5.26
N GLY A 182 3.37 15.63 6.44
CA GLY A 182 3.75 15.05 7.72
C GLY A 182 5.19 15.38 8.15
N PRO A 183 5.63 14.83 9.29
CA PRO A 183 6.93 15.15 9.87
C PRO A 183 8.09 14.59 9.04
N SER A 184 9.27 15.20 9.17
CA SER A 184 10.53 14.67 8.60
C SER A 184 11.18 13.56 9.46
N GLN A 185 10.57 13.24 10.60
CA GLN A 185 10.99 12.16 11.49
C GLN A 185 9.96 11.04 11.44
N VAL A 186 10.42 9.80 11.50
CA VAL A 186 9.54 8.63 11.48
C VAL A 186 9.26 8.15 12.89
N ILE A 187 7.99 7.90 13.17
CA ILE A 187 7.57 7.22 14.40
C ILE A 187 7.75 5.71 14.17
N PRO A 188 8.64 5.01 14.91
CA PRO A 188 8.97 3.60 14.64
C PRO A 188 7.76 2.66 14.63
N THR A 189 6.79 2.92 15.49
CA THR A 189 5.55 2.12 15.60
C THR A 189 4.60 2.29 14.41
N LYS A 190 4.77 3.35 13.58
CA LYS A 190 3.95 3.63 12.40
C LYS A 190 4.68 3.36 11.08
N GLY A 191 5.98 3.67 11.02
CA GLY A 191 6.75 3.70 9.76
C GLY A 191 6.34 4.86 8.85
N VAL A 192 6.44 4.67 7.54
CA VAL A 192 6.03 5.66 6.53
C VAL A 192 4.90 5.13 5.66
N VAL A 193 4.12 6.04 5.04
CA VAL A 193 3.02 5.65 4.13
C VAL A 193 3.30 6.14 2.72
N VAL A 194 3.15 5.25 1.75
CA VAL A 194 3.28 5.57 0.33
C VAL A 194 1.92 5.58 -0.35
N ILE A 195 1.52 6.70 -0.95
CA ILE A 195 0.17 6.94 -1.48
C ILE A 195 0.29 7.35 -2.93
N GLY A 196 -0.55 6.82 -3.81
CA GLY A 196 -0.45 7.16 -5.23
C GLY A 196 -1.71 6.94 -6.00
N ALA A 197 -1.64 7.30 -7.27
CA ALA A 197 -2.70 7.08 -8.23
C ALA A 197 -2.13 6.49 -9.52
N THR A 198 -2.74 5.43 -10.01
CA THR A 198 -2.32 4.73 -11.22
C THR A 198 -3.52 4.27 -12.03
N ARG A 199 -3.32 3.92 -13.31
CA ARG A 199 -4.31 3.11 -14.04
C ARG A 199 -4.51 1.78 -13.31
N TRP A 200 -5.55 1.02 -13.67
CA TRP A 200 -5.81 -0.27 -13.05
C TRP A 200 -4.56 -1.17 -13.07
N VAL A 201 -4.20 -1.71 -11.91
CA VAL A 201 -3.12 -2.69 -11.73
C VAL A 201 -3.71 -3.89 -11.01
N ASP A 202 -3.45 -5.08 -11.55
CA ASP A 202 -3.78 -6.33 -10.89
C ASP A 202 -2.54 -6.96 -10.24
N ASN A 203 -2.75 -7.56 -9.07
CA ASN A 203 -1.71 -8.22 -8.30
C ASN A 203 -2.17 -9.66 -8.04
N TYR A 204 -1.37 -10.62 -8.49
CA TYR A 204 -1.62 -12.03 -8.23
C TYR A 204 -0.31 -12.74 -7.90
N ASN A 205 -0.43 -13.82 -7.13
CA ASN A 205 0.67 -14.69 -6.76
C ASN A 205 0.64 -15.95 -7.63
N VAL A 206 1.80 -16.34 -8.16
CA VAL A 206 1.98 -17.62 -8.85
C VAL A 206 2.76 -18.55 -7.93
N PRO A 207 2.12 -19.55 -7.29
CA PRO A 207 2.81 -20.46 -6.40
C PRO A 207 3.77 -21.36 -7.20
N LEU A 208 5.00 -21.49 -6.71
CA LEU A 208 6.01 -22.37 -7.28
C LEU A 208 6.54 -23.30 -6.18
N LEU A 209 6.40 -24.61 -6.39
CA LEU A 209 6.96 -25.62 -5.49
C LEU A 209 8.46 -25.76 -5.78
N SER A 210 9.29 -25.05 -5.03
CA SER A 210 10.76 -25.10 -5.17
C SER A 210 11.44 -24.62 -3.89
N SER A 211 12.55 -25.26 -3.52
CA SER A 211 13.47 -24.78 -2.48
C SER A 211 14.57 -23.86 -3.03
N ASP A 212 14.76 -23.81 -4.36
CA ASP A 212 15.75 -22.93 -5.00
C ASP A 212 15.16 -21.53 -5.25
N ILE A 213 15.20 -20.69 -4.21
CA ILE A 213 14.79 -19.28 -4.32
C ILE A 213 15.61 -18.51 -5.36
N SER A 214 16.84 -18.92 -5.64
CA SER A 214 17.68 -18.26 -6.65
C SER A 214 17.16 -18.55 -8.06
N ALA A 215 16.71 -19.77 -8.35
CA ALA A 215 16.00 -20.09 -9.59
C ALA A 215 14.72 -19.27 -9.73
N VAL A 216 13.91 -19.20 -8.67
CA VAL A 216 12.65 -18.44 -8.69
C VAL A 216 12.91 -16.94 -8.92
N ARG A 217 13.95 -16.37 -8.29
CA ARG A 217 14.40 -14.98 -8.56
C ARG A 217 14.82 -14.77 -10.02
N ARG A 218 15.50 -15.75 -10.64
CA ARG A 218 15.83 -15.69 -12.08
C ARG A 218 14.58 -15.70 -12.97
N ILE A 219 13.58 -16.52 -12.64
CA ILE A 219 12.29 -16.56 -13.34
C ILE A 219 11.58 -15.20 -13.21
N ALA A 220 11.42 -14.69 -11.98
CA ALA A 220 10.80 -13.39 -11.72
C ALA A 220 11.47 -12.26 -12.50
N LYS A 221 12.81 -12.24 -12.55
CA LYS A 221 13.56 -11.27 -13.37
C LYS A 221 13.19 -11.39 -14.85
N ARG A 222 13.23 -12.60 -15.42
CA ARG A 222 12.97 -12.82 -16.86
C ARG A 222 11.56 -12.46 -17.29
N ILE A 223 10.55 -12.64 -16.44
CA ILE A 223 9.16 -12.25 -16.77
C ILE A 223 8.91 -10.76 -16.59
N SER A 224 9.64 -10.11 -15.68
CA SER A 224 9.47 -8.67 -15.42
C SER A 224 9.92 -7.82 -16.62
N GLY A 225 9.23 -6.71 -16.86
CA GLY A 225 9.63 -5.74 -17.88
C GLY A 225 11.03 -5.18 -17.64
N ARG A 226 11.45 -5.02 -16.37
CA ARG A 226 12.81 -4.58 -16.00
C ARG A 226 13.89 -5.58 -16.44
N GLY A 227 13.57 -6.87 -16.49
CA GLY A 227 14.48 -7.91 -16.95
C GLY A 227 14.36 -8.23 -18.43
N GLY A 228 13.64 -7.42 -19.21
CA GLY A 228 13.43 -7.63 -20.65
C GLY A 228 12.27 -8.57 -21.00
N GLY A 229 11.42 -8.89 -20.02
CA GLY A 229 10.24 -9.72 -20.19
C GLY A 229 9.01 -8.96 -20.67
N LEU A 230 7.86 -9.29 -20.08
CA LEU A 230 6.57 -8.70 -20.44
C LEU A 230 6.52 -7.21 -20.08
N ALA A 231 6.13 -6.38 -21.05
CA ALA A 231 5.94 -4.95 -20.83
C ALA A 231 4.93 -4.71 -19.70
N SER A 232 5.20 -3.71 -18.86
CA SER A 232 4.35 -3.33 -17.70
C SER A 232 4.22 -4.37 -16.59
N VAL A 233 4.89 -5.52 -16.67
CA VAL A 233 4.90 -6.53 -15.59
C VAL A 233 6.02 -6.24 -14.60
N GLN A 234 5.64 -6.16 -13.33
CA GLN A 234 6.56 -6.21 -12.19
C GLN A 234 6.44 -7.58 -11.55
N ALA A 235 7.58 -8.19 -11.20
CA ALA A 235 7.61 -9.49 -10.56
C ALA A 235 8.71 -9.54 -9.51
N MET A 236 8.40 -10.21 -8.41
CA MET A 236 9.35 -10.51 -7.34
C MET A 236 9.16 -11.95 -6.87
N ALA A 237 10.23 -12.51 -6.32
CA ALA A 237 10.24 -13.86 -5.77
C ALA A 237 10.34 -13.75 -4.25
N LEU A 238 9.34 -14.29 -3.56
CA LEU A 238 9.25 -14.31 -2.10
C LEU A 238 9.11 -15.74 -1.61
N THR A 239 9.60 -15.99 -0.40
CA THR A 239 9.33 -17.25 0.32
C THR A 239 7.93 -17.18 0.92
N HIS A 240 7.17 -18.26 0.78
CA HIS A 240 5.79 -18.37 1.25
C HIS A 240 5.55 -19.76 1.84
N GLY A 241 5.00 -19.82 3.05
CA GLY A 241 4.80 -21.06 3.81
C GLY A 241 6.08 -21.63 4.44
N GLU A 242 5.90 -22.59 5.35
CA GLU A 242 6.99 -23.44 5.83
C GLU A 242 7.28 -24.53 4.81
N VAL A 243 8.55 -24.70 4.45
CA VAL A 243 9.02 -25.87 3.70
C VAL A 243 9.02 -27.06 4.66
N SER A 244 7.85 -27.60 4.98
CA SER A 244 7.74 -28.98 5.49
C SER A 244 7.90 -29.92 4.30
N LEU A 245 9.15 -30.12 3.88
CA LEU A 245 9.51 -31.31 3.13
C LEU A 245 9.41 -32.47 4.13
N LYS A 246 8.26 -33.15 4.16
CA LYS A 246 8.21 -34.53 4.63
C LYS A 246 8.71 -35.44 3.52
#